data_AF-A0A3L5TR92-F1
#
_entry.id   AF-A0A3L5TR92-F1
#
_cell.length_a   1.000
_cell.length_b   1.000
_cell.length_c   1.000
_cell.angle_alpha   90.00
_cell.angle_beta   90.00
_cell.angle_gamma   90.00
#
_symmetry.space_group_name_H-M   'P 1'
#
loop_
_entity.id
_entity.type
_entity.pdbx_description
1 polymer ?
#
loop_
_entity_poly.entity_id
_entity_poly.type
_entity_poly.pdbx_seq_one_letter_code
_entity_poly.pdbx_strand_id
1 'polypeptide(L)'
;LTYYCNSMASDDVLREGVRTNLEAWAKKLDCGGDLEKQNHFKKLFIKRLQNSPVAIETDKANEQHYEVPTEFFTTVLGKRLKYSCCYWTEMTKTLEEAEVESLKIYCKSAKITDGLSV
;
A
#
# COMPACT_ATOMS: atom_id res chain seq x y z
N LEU A 1 11.63 -16.30 8.45
CA LEU A 1 10.38 -16.17 7.64
C LEU A 1 9.71 -17.53 7.42
N THR A 2 10.46 -18.60 7.16
CA THR A 2 9.93 -19.98 7.00
C THR A 2 9.25 -20.56 8.25
N TYR A 3 9.52 -20.03 9.45
CA TYR A 3 8.95 -20.52 10.72
C TYR A 3 7.47 -20.12 10.94
N TYR A 4 7.00 -19.03 10.32
CA TYR A 4 5.65 -18.50 10.55
C TYR A 4 4.58 -19.12 9.66
N CYS A 5 4.97 -19.76 8.54
CA CYS A 5 4.01 -20.38 7.63
C CYS A 5 3.40 -21.68 8.21
N ASN A 6 4.07 -22.28 9.20
CA ASN A 6 3.65 -23.54 9.83
C ASN A 6 3.31 -23.39 11.33
N SER A 7 3.27 -22.18 11.88
CA SER A 7 2.95 -21.95 13.29
C SER A 7 1.70 -21.08 13.43
N MET A 8 0.74 -21.52 14.23
CA MET A 8 -0.40 -20.73 14.73
C MET A 8 0.09 -19.63 15.71
N ALA A 9 0.94 -18.72 15.23
CA ALA A 9 1.31 -17.54 16.02
C ALA A 9 0.04 -16.72 16.26
N SER A 10 -0.17 -16.27 17.50
CA SER A 10 -1.29 -15.38 17.79
C SER A 10 -1.11 -14.04 17.05
N ASP A 11 -2.23 -13.38 16.79
CA ASP A 11 -2.28 -12.09 16.09
C ASP A 11 -1.41 -11.03 16.80
N ASP A 12 -1.35 -11.06 18.14
CA ASP A 12 -0.49 -10.17 18.92
C ASP A 12 1.00 -10.37 18.64
N VAL A 13 1.45 -11.64 18.57
CA VAL A 13 2.84 -11.98 18.24
C VAL A 13 3.20 -11.55 16.82
N LEU A 14 2.27 -11.74 15.87
CA LEU A 14 2.46 -11.28 14.49
C LEU A 14 2.57 -9.76 14.42
N ARG A 15 1.70 -9.02 15.12
CA ARG A 15 1.74 -7.56 15.18
C ARG A 15 3.02 -7.04 15.80
N GLU A 16 3.49 -7.67 16.88
CA GLU A 16 4.74 -7.29 17.53
C GLU A 16 5.94 -7.50 16.58
N GLY A 17 6.02 -8.66 15.92
CA GLY A 17 7.06 -8.93 14.93
C GLY A 17 7.10 -7.91 13.78
N VAL A 18 5.92 -7.53 13.27
CA VAL A 18 5.80 -6.47 12.24
C VAL A 18 6.28 -5.13 12.78
N ARG A 19 5.84 -4.72 13.99
CA ARG A 19 6.25 -3.44 14.60
C ARG A 19 7.75 -3.35 14.83
N THR A 20 8.37 -4.41 15.36
CA THR A 20 9.83 -4.46 15.57
C THR A 20 10.59 -4.32 14.25
N ASN A 21 10.13 -4.99 13.20
CA ASN A 21 10.75 -4.90 11.88
C ASN A 21 10.62 -3.48 11.29
N LEU A 22 9.42 -2.89 11.37
CA LEU A 22 9.18 -1.51 10.94
C LEU A 22 10.03 -0.51 11.72
N GLU A 23 10.19 -0.69 13.03
CA GLU A 23 11.05 0.16 13.87
C GLU A 23 12.53 0.05 13.46
N ALA A 24 13.03 -1.15 13.20
CA ALA A 24 14.39 -1.36 12.72
C ALA A 24 14.64 -0.66 11.38
N TRP A 25 13.69 -0.73 10.44
CA TRP A 25 13.77 0.00 9.18
C TRP A 25 13.68 1.51 9.36
N ALA A 26 12.78 2.00 10.21
CA ALA A 26 12.65 3.41 10.51
C ALA A 26 13.97 3.98 11.06
N LYS A 27 14.60 3.29 12.02
CA LYS A 27 15.92 3.66 12.55
C LYS A 27 17.02 3.64 11.49
N LYS A 28 17.01 2.65 10.60
CA LYS A 28 17.98 2.53 9.51
C LYS A 28 17.87 3.66 8.48
N LEU A 29 16.64 4.13 8.24
CA LEU A 29 16.35 5.22 7.29
C LEU A 29 16.41 6.60 7.94
N ASP A 30 16.43 6.67 9.27
CA ASP A 30 16.47 7.92 10.00
C ASP A 30 17.76 8.69 9.72
N CYS A 31 17.59 9.99 9.48
CA CYS A 31 18.67 10.93 9.28
C CYS A 31 18.93 11.77 10.55
N GLY A 32 18.30 11.46 11.68
CA GLY A 32 18.48 12.17 12.95
C GLY A 32 18.02 13.63 12.88
N GLY A 33 17.03 13.92 12.03
CA GLY A 33 16.56 15.28 11.75
C GLY A 33 17.44 16.10 10.79
N ASP A 34 18.54 15.55 10.27
CA ASP A 34 19.39 16.22 9.28
C ASP A 34 18.71 16.25 7.90
N LEU A 35 18.22 17.44 7.53
CA LEU A 35 17.53 17.68 6.27
C LEU A 35 18.44 17.56 5.05
N GLU A 36 19.72 17.93 5.16
CA GLU A 36 20.66 17.85 4.04
C GLU A 36 21.01 16.39 3.75
N LYS A 37 21.26 15.61 4.79
CA LYS A 37 21.48 14.16 4.68
C LYS A 37 20.24 13.46 4.11
N GLN A 38 19.04 13.81 4.59
CA GLN A 38 17.79 13.26 4.05
C GLN A 38 17.63 13.58 2.56
N ASN A 39 17.84 14.85 2.18
CA ASN A 39 17.77 15.28 0.78
C ASN A 39 18.83 14.60 -0.10
N HIS A 40 20.04 14.39 0.43
CA HIS A 40 21.11 13.69 -0.27
C HIS A 40 20.69 12.27 -0.64
N PHE A 41 20.22 11.47 0.31
CA PHE A 41 19.77 10.10 0.03
C PHE A 41 18.55 10.05 -0.89
N LYS A 42 17.60 10.98 -0.73
CA LYS A 42 16.45 11.09 -1.63
C LYS A 42 16.89 11.36 -3.07
N LYS A 43 17.83 12.28 -3.30
CA LYS A 43 18.38 12.57 -4.64
C LYS A 43 19.10 11.36 -5.23
N LEU A 44 19.89 10.65 -4.44
CA LEU A 44 20.55 9.41 -4.89
C LEU A 44 19.53 8.35 -5.32
N PHE A 45 18.46 8.16 -4.54
CA PHE A 45 17.39 7.21 -4.86
C PHE A 45 16.66 7.59 -6.15
N ILE A 46 16.29 8.87 -6.32
CA ILE A 46 15.66 9.37 -7.55
C ILE A 46 16.56 9.14 -8.75
N LYS A 47 17.85 9.48 -8.66
CA LYS A 47 18.81 9.27 -9.75
C LYS A 47 18.90 7.78 -10.12
N ARG A 48 18.87 6.88 -9.14
CA ARG A 48 18.84 5.44 -9.41
C ARG A 48 17.57 5.03 -10.17
N LEU A 49 16.40 5.48 -9.71
CA LEU A 49 15.12 5.15 -10.35
C LEU A 49 15.03 5.67 -11.79
N GLN A 50 15.54 6.87 -12.05
CA GLN A 50 15.58 7.46 -13.40
C GLN A 50 16.40 6.64 -14.40
N ASN A 51 17.37 5.85 -13.91
CA ASN A 51 18.22 4.99 -14.73
C ASN A 51 17.81 3.51 -14.65
N SER A 52 16.70 3.20 -13.98
CA SER A 52 16.18 1.82 -13.86
C SER A 52 15.11 1.55 -14.93
N PRO A 53 14.90 0.28 -15.32
CA PRO A 53 13.73 -0.10 -16.13
C PRO A 53 12.42 0.34 -15.47
N VAL A 54 11.42 0.64 -16.30
CA VAL A 54 10.07 1.05 -15.83
C VAL A 54 9.43 -0.03 -14.96
N ALA A 55 9.60 -1.30 -15.35
CA ALA A 55 9.18 -2.45 -14.58
C ALA A 55 10.21 -3.58 -14.74
N ILE A 56 10.36 -4.38 -13.70
CA ILE A 56 11.26 -5.53 -13.62
C ILE A 56 10.40 -6.71 -13.15
N GLU A 57 10.49 -7.87 -13.81
CA GLU A 57 9.76 -9.10 -13.45
C GLU A 57 8.22 -8.94 -13.44
N THR A 58 7.65 -8.35 -14.51
CA THR A 58 6.21 -8.10 -14.63
C THR A 58 5.35 -9.35 -14.48
N ASP A 59 5.81 -10.47 -15.03
CA ASP A 59 5.02 -11.71 -15.08
C ASP A 59 4.88 -12.31 -13.67
N LYS A 60 5.97 -12.33 -12.89
CA LYS A 60 5.93 -12.79 -11.49
C LYS A 60 5.09 -11.90 -10.58
N ALA A 61 5.08 -10.59 -10.85
CA ALA A 61 4.23 -9.66 -10.10
C ALA A 61 2.74 -9.94 -10.34
N ASN A 62 2.36 -10.33 -11.56
CA ASN A 62 0.99 -10.71 -11.90
C ASN A 62 0.56 -12.01 -11.20
N GLU A 63 1.38 -13.07 -11.33
CA GLU A 63 1.11 -14.38 -10.72
C GLU A 63 0.96 -14.30 -9.19
N GLN A 64 1.79 -13.49 -8.52
CA GLN A 64 1.79 -13.39 -7.05
C GLN A 64 0.69 -12.49 -6.47
N HIS A 65 0.10 -11.58 -7.25
CA HIS A 65 -0.77 -10.52 -6.72
C HIS A 65 -2.13 -10.34 -7.40
N TYR A 66 -2.32 -10.75 -8.66
CA TYR A 66 -3.55 -10.48 -9.42
C TYR A 66 -4.28 -11.74 -9.89
N GLU A 67 -3.66 -12.92 -9.83
CA GLU A 67 -4.23 -14.19 -10.28
C GLU A 67 -4.84 -15.04 -9.15
N VAL A 68 -5.47 -14.39 -8.16
CA VAL A 68 -6.27 -15.10 -7.15
C VAL A 68 -7.74 -15.20 -7.59
N PRO A 69 -8.49 -16.24 -7.17
CA PRO A 69 -9.88 -16.42 -7.57
C PRO A 69 -10.76 -15.21 -7.23
N THR A 70 -11.69 -14.86 -8.12
CA THR A 70 -12.62 -13.73 -7.90
C THR A 70 -13.39 -13.83 -6.58
N GLU A 71 -13.75 -15.05 -6.16
CA GLU A 71 -14.45 -15.31 -4.91
C GLU A 71 -13.71 -14.77 -3.67
N PHE A 72 -12.37 -14.83 -3.70
CA PHE A 72 -11.54 -14.27 -2.64
C PHE A 72 -11.79 -12.77 -2.49
N PHE A 73 -11.76 -12.01 -3.58
CA PHE A 73 -11.98 -10.57 -3.56
C PHE A 73 -13.40 -10.21 -3.12
N THR A 74 -14.41 -10.95 -3.56
CA THR A 74 -15.80 -10.72 -3.15
C THR A 74 -16.04 -11.03 -1.67
N THR A 75 -15.16 -11.82 -1.05
CA THR A 75 -15.23 -12.19 0.38
C THR A 75 -14.54 -11.16 1.27
N VAL A 76 -13.38 -10.62 0.85
CA VAL A 76 -12.52 -9.79 1.71
C VAL A 76 -12.61 -8.29 1.45
N LEU A 77 -13.17 -7.86 0.31
CA LEU A 77 -13.31 -6.45 -0.06
C LEU A 77 -14.76 -5.97 0.06
N GLY A 78 -14.94 -4.66 0.05
CA GLY A 78 -16.27 -4.04 0.03
C GLY A 78 -16.94 -4.17 -1.34
N LYS A 79 -18.15 -3.63 -1.44
CA LYS A 79 -19.01 -3.71 -2.65
C LYS A 79 -18.37 -3.13 -3.91
N ARG A 80 -17.38 -2.25 -3.80
CA ARG A 80 -16.66 -1.70 -4.96
C ARG A 80 -15.45 -2.53 -5.36
N LEU A 81 -15.16 -3.61 -4.63
CA LEU A 81 -13.99 -4.48 -4.80
C LEU A 81 -12.70 -3.65 -4.85
N LYS A 82 -12.64 -2.59 -4.03
CA LYS A 82 -11.55 -1.62 -4.11
C LYS A 82 -10.32 -2.19 -3.43
N TYR A 83 -9.41 -2.76 -4.22
CA TYR A 83 -8.17 -3.32 -3.71
C TYR A 83 -7.05 -2.28 -3.55
N SER A 84 -7.33 -1.23 -2.76
CA SER A 84 -6.39 -0.17 -2.40
C SER A 84 -6.88 0.61 -1.16
N CYS A 85 -6.02 1.43 -0.56
CA CYS A 85 -6.31 2.17 0.68
C CYS A 85 -7.65 2.93 0.65
N CYS A 86 -8.51 2.66 1.64
CA CYS A 86 -9.76 3.38 1.83
C CYS A 86 -9.60 4.66 2.66
N TYR A 87 -10.61 5.51 2.66
CA TYR A 87 -10.61 6.79 3.37
C TYR A 87 -11.73 6.76 4.41
N TRP A 88 -11.35 6.86 5.67
CA TRP A 88 -12.24 6.79 6.81
C TRP A 88 -12.43 8.19 7.39
N THR A 89 -13.67 8.65 7.44
CA THR A 89 -14.07 9.87 8.14
C THR A 89 -14.67 9.53 9.50
N GLU A 90 -14.91 10.53 10.34
CA GLU A 90 -15.65 10.34 11.60
C GLU A 90 -17.07 9.77 11.37
N MET A 91 -17.64 9.95 10.18
CA MET A 91 -18.99 9.49 9.83
C MET A 91 -19.01 8.10 9.18
N THR A 92 -17.88 7.62 8.63
CA THR A 92 -17.82 6.29 7.97
C THR A 92 -17.83 5.19 9.02
N LYS A 93 -18.72 4.23 8.89
CA LYS A 93 -18.90 3.10 9.82
C LYS A 93 -18.61 1.76 9.17
N THR A 94 -18.61 1.70 7.85
CA THR A 94 -18.47 0.47 7.08
C THR A 94 -17.36 0.58 6.04
N LEU A 95 -16.83 -0.58 5.61
CA LEU A 95 -15.82 -0.63 4.56
C LEU A 95 -16.36 -0.06 3.25
N GLU A 96 -17.63 -0.35 2.93
CA GLU A 96 -18.31 0.14 1.73
C GLU A 96 -18.38 1.67 1.70
N GLU A 97 -18.69 2.30 2.82
CA GLU A 97 -18.70 3.76 2.93
C GLU A 97 -17.29 4.32 2.73
N ALA A 98 -16.27 3.69 3.33
CA ALA A 98 -14.88 4.14 3.20
C ALA A 98 -14.33 3.97 1.77
N GLU A 99 -14.77 2.93 1.03
CA GLU A 99 -14.49 2.77 -0.40
C GLU A 99 -15.06 3.95 -1.20
N VAL A 100 -16.34 4.28 -0.96
CA VAL A 100 -17.05 5.37 -1.65
C VAL A 100 -16.40 6.72 -1.36
N GLU A 101 -16.05 7.02 -0.10
CA GLU A 101 -15.37 8.27 0.24
C GLU A 101 -14.01 8.41 -0.45
N SER A 102 -13.27 7.31 -0.58
CA SER A 102 -12.00 7.32 -1.33
C SER A 102 -12.21 7.66 -2.80
N LEU A 103 -13.21 7.05 -3.44
CA LEU A 103 -13.51 7.29 -4.85
C LEU A 103 -13.94 8.74 -5.09
N LYS A 104 -14.71 9.33 -4.16
CA LYS A 104 -15.04 10.77 -4.19
C LYS A 104 -13.78 11.64 -4.13
N ILE A 105 -12.81 11.30 -3.28
CA ILE A 105 -11.53 12.01 -3.20
C ILE A 105 -10.77 11.90 -4.51
N TYR A 106 -10.75 10.73 -5.15
CA TYR A 106 -10.09 10.55 -6.44
C TYR A 106 -10.71 11.42 -7.52
N CYS A 107 -12.04 11.38 -7.68
CA CYS A 107 -12.74 12.23 -8.64
C CYS A 107 -12.49 13.72 -8.37
N LYS A 108 -12.54 14.15 -7.10
CA LYS A 108 -12.26 15.55 -6.71
C LYS A 108 -10.82 15.96 -7.02
N SER A 109 -9.85 15.12 -6.67
CA SER A 109 -8.42 15.40 -6.83
C SER A 109 -8.00 15.41 -8.30
N ALA A 110 -8.54 14.49 -9.09
CA ALA A 110 -8.35 14.41 -10.52
C ALA A 110 -9.23 15.40 -11.31
N LYS A 111 -10.11 16.15 -10.64
CA LYS A 111 -11.04 17.14 -11.23
C LYS A 111 -11.90 16.52 -12.34
N ILE A 112 -12.40 15.31 -12.11
CA ILE A 112 -13.27 14.61 -13.04
C ILE A 112 -14.60 15.36 -13.16
N THR A 113 -15.03 15.61 -14.40
CA THR A 113 -16.31 16.21 -14.73
C THR A 113 -17.04 15.34 -15.75
N ASP A 114 -18.36 15.49 -15.84
CA ASP A 114 -19.14 14.80 -16.86
C ASP A 114 -18.65 15.13 -18.28
N GLY A 115 -18.68 14.14 -19.17
CA GLY A 115 -18.15 14.23 -20.54
C GLY A 115 -16.63 14.13 -20.68
N LEU A 116 -15.87 14.00 -19.59
CA LEU A 116 -14.42 13.77 -19.65
C LEU A 116 -14.11 12.32 -20.07
N SER A 117 -13.18 12.13 -21.01
CA SER A 117 -12.61 10.81 -21.30
C SER A 117 -11.54 10.49 -20.27
N VAL A 118 -11.70 9.37 -19.55
CA VAL A 118 -10.81 8.89 -18.48
C VAL A 118 -10.15 7.59 -18.91
#